data_AF-A0A2K0UAX7-F1
#
_entry.id   AF-A0A2K0UAX7-F1
#
_cell.length_a   1.000
_cell.length_b   1.000
_cell.length_c   1.000
_cell.angle_alpha   90.00
_cell.angle_beta   90.00
_cell.angle_gamma   90.00
#
_symmetry.space_group_name_H-M   'P 1'
#
loop_
_entity.id
_entity.type
_entity.pdbx_description
1 polymer ?
#
loop_
_entity_poly.entity_id
_entity_poly.type
_entity_poly.pdbx_seq_one_letter_code
_entity_poly.pdbx_strand_id
1 'polypeptide(L)'
;MNATLYQGTIFIEDNHAQKMLSRQNEDRGKPRRGPPLDVMQFWGYKFETLSTLPAPWAETSRDFIENREKQVVNNKEQYCSVVRTGIGKVVLCLGGEVDAIWDSKPQEKGKPINWVELKTTAEIRHGGDIEKFHRKLMKYWIQSFLLGVPKIIVGFRTPDGILVDIKEIETQQIPQTVNARPNAAWNADICVNFAAAFLEWLMQVVNDEGVWRISRRAHSSVIEVYKAEETGHGDILTDEFKDWRIKLALGASES
;
A
#
# COMPACT_ATOMS: atom_id res chain seq x y z
N MET A 1 4.98 -8.34 11.98
CA MET A 1 3.57 -7.92 12.16
C MET A 1 3.01 -8.60 13.39
N ASN A 2 2.03 -7.99 14.06
CA ASN A 2 1.27 -8.64 15.13
C ASN A 2 -0.07 -9.10 14.56
N ALA A 3 -0.64 -10.16 15.13
CA ALA A 3 -1.98 -10.63 14.79
C ALA A 3 -2.74 -11.09 16.04
N THR A 4 -4.06 -10.94 16.06
CA THR A 4 -4.92 -11.49 17.12
C THR A 4 -6.26 -11.93 16.55
N LEU A 5 -6.82 -13.01 17.10
CA LEU A 5 -8.15 -13.49 16.77
C LEU A 5 -9.18 -12.87 17.71
N TYR A 6 -10.19 -12.22 17.16
CA TYR A 6 -11.31 -11.69 17.93
C TYR A 6 -12.62 -11.86 17.16
N GLN A 7 -13.60 -12.53 17.79
CA GLN A 7 -14.93 -12.81 17.23
C GLN A 7 -14.87 -13.36 15.79
N GLY A 8 -14.04 -14.39 15.56
CA GLY A 8 -13.92 -15.06 14.26
C GLY A 8 -13.19 -14.25 13.18
N THR A 9 -12.56 -13.12 13.53
CA THR A 9 -11.78 -12.28 12.60
C THR A 9 -10.36 -12.14 13.11
N ILE A 10 -9.37 -12.32 12.21
CA ILE A 10 -7.96 -12.05 12.52
C ILE A 10 -7.67 -10.59 12.19
N PHE A 11 -7.20 -9.83 13.18
CA PHE A 11 -6.72 -8.47 13.03
C PHE A 11 -5.20 -8.49 12.92
N ILE A 12 -4.64 -7.79 11.95
CA ILE A 12 -3.19 -7.77 11.68
C ILE A 12 -2.72 -6.31 11.64
N GLU A 13 -1.61 -6.04 12.30
CA GLU A 13 -0.95 -4.74 12.26
C GLU A 13 0.57 -4.85 12.07
N ASP A 14 1.18 -3.74 11.66
CA ASP A 14 2.63 -3.60 11.68
C ASP A 14 3.16 -3.65 13.12
N ASN A 15 4.32 -4.27 13.32
CA ASN A 15 5.00 -4.15 14.60
C ASN A 15 5.77 -2.82 14.65
N HIS A 16 5.20 -1.81 15.30
CA HIS A 16 5.75 -0.46 15.32
C HIS A 16 7.19 -0.40 15.86
N ALA A 17 7.48 -1.08 16.98
CA ALA A 17 8.81 -1.09 17.57
C ALA A 17 9.87 -1.65 16.60
N GLN A 18 9.58 -2.78 15.95
CA GLN A 18 10.48 -3.37 14.95
C GLN A 18 10.63 -2.47 13.70
N LYS A 19 9.55 -1.82 13.27
CA LYS A 19 9.58 -0.86 12.16
C LYS A 19 10.52 0.31 12.49
N MET A 20 10.45 0.86 13.70
CA MET A 20 11.35 1.93 14.14
C MET A 20 12.81 1.49 14.24
N LEU A 21 13.08 0.29 14.75
CA LEU A 21 14.43 -0.28 14.78
C LEU A 21 15.02 -0.48 13.37
N SER A 22 14.21 -0.96 12.43
CA SER A 22 14.66 -1.14 11.05
C SER A 22 15.05 0.18 10.37
N ARG A 23 14.28 1.25 10.60
CA ARG A 23 14.57 2.60 10.09
C ARG A 23 15.88 3.16 10.65
N GLN A 24 16.10 3.03 11.96
CA GLN A 24 17.35 3.47 12.61
C GLN A 24 18.58 2.74 12.05
N ASN A 25 18.44 1.46 11.70
CA ASN A 25 19.53 0.69 11.11
C ASN A 25 19.78 1.06 9.63
N GLU A 26 18.75 1.41 8.87
CA GLU A 26 18.89 1.90 7.50
C GLU A 26 19.62 3.25 7.43
N ASP A 27 19.34 4.17 8.37
CA ASP A 27 20.02 5.47 8.48
C ASP A 27 21.52 5.33 8.80
N ARG A 28 21.93 4.22 9.42
CA ARG A 28 23.33 3.90 9.75
C ARG A 28 24.07 3.19 8.60
N GLY A 29 23.41 2.94 7.47
CA GLY A 29 23.94 2.18 6.34
C GLY A 29 25.04 2.89 5.53
N LYS A 30 25.70 2.13 4.65
CA LYS A 30 26.81 2.58 3.78
C LYS A 30 26.44 3.82 2.93
N PRO A 31 27.42 4.68 2.59
CA PRO A 31 27.18 5.85 1.73
C PRO A 31 26.53 5.43 0.40
N ARG A 32 25.36 5.99 0.13
CA ARG A 32 24.62 5.75 -1.12
C ARG A 32 25.28 6.55 -2.26
N ARG A 33 25.40 5.94 -3.44
CA ARG A 33 25.62 6.67 -4.68
C ARG A 33 24.28 7.21 -5.17
N GLY A 34 24.04 8.50 -5.00
CA GLY A 34 22.83 9.18 -5.47
C GLY A 34 22.29 10.20 -4.47
N PRO A 35 21.14 10.82 -4.78
CA PRO A 35 20.48 11.76 -3.88
C PRO A 35 20.14 11.13 -2.52
N PRO A 36 20.15 11.93 -1.43
CA PRO A 36 19.69 11.50 -0.12
C PRO A 36 18.26 10.91 -0.13
N LEU A 37 17.97 10.02 0.83
CA LEU A 37 16.67 9.30 0.90
C LEU A 37 15.49 10.25 1.14
N ASP A 38 15.68 11.24 2.02
CA ASP A 38 14.72 12.31 2.33
C ASP A 38 14.40 13.16 1.09
N VAL A 39 15.41 13.49 0.28
CA VAL A 39 15.21 14.19 -1.00
C VAL A 39 14.39 13.33 -1.97
N MET A 40 14.70 12.02 -2.07
CA MET A 40 13.93 11.11 -2.92
C MET A 40 12.48 10.93 -2.44
N GLN A 41 12.26 10.94 -1.13
CA GLN A 41 10.92 10.90 -0.56
C GLN A 41 10.16 12.20 -0.82
N PHE A 42 10.81 13.35 -0.65
CA PHE A 42 10.26 14.66 -0.96
C PHE A 42 9.79 14.76 -2.42
N TRP A 43 10.53 14.20 -3.37
CA TRP A 43 10.10 14.19 -4.77
C TRP A 43 8.80 13.42 -5.02
N GLY A 44 8.47 12.40 -4.22
CA GLY A 44 7.16 11.74 -4.26
C GLY A 44 6.05 12.72 -3.89
N TYR A 45 6.12 13.29 -2.69
CA TYR A 45 5.12 14.26 -2.22
C TYR A 45 5.05 15.53 -3.08
N LYS A 46 6.18 15.98 -3.63
CA LYS A 46 6.18 17.13 -4.56
C LYS A 46 5.48 16.77 -5.86
N PHE A 47 5.65 15.55 -6.38
CA PHE A 47 4.94 15.09 -7.57
C PHE A 47 3.42 15.02 -7.31
N GLU A 48 2.99 14.52 -6.16
CA GLU A 48 1.59 14.55 -5.74
C GLU A 48 1.06 15.99 -5.69
N THR A 49 1.78 16.89 -5.03
CA THR A 49 1.42 18.33 -4.92
C THR A 49 1.26 19.00 -6.30
N LEU A 50 2.15 18.66 -7.24
CA LEU A 50 2.13 19.25 -8.59
C LEU A 50 1.05 18.64 -9.49
N SER A 51 0.71 17.38 -9.28
CA SER A 51 -0.15 16.59 -10.17
C SER A 51 -1.61 16.53 -9.72
N THR A 52 -1.95 17.13 -8.59
CA THR A 52 -3.31 17.09 -8.01
C THR A 52 -3.91 18.47 -7.83
N LEU A 53 -5.23 18.50 -7.74
CA LEU A 53 -6.04 19.66 -7.37
C LEU A 53 -6.88 19.30 -6.14
N PRO A 54 -7.21 20.27 -5.26
CA PRO A 54 -8.03 20.02 -4.08
C PRO A 54 -9.51 19.75 -4.43
N ALA A 55 -9.94 20.13 -5.63
CA ALA A 55 -11.29 19.95 -6.15
C ALA A 55 -11.23 19.65 -7.66
N PRO A 56 -12.34 19.23 -8.30
CA PRO A 56 -12.40 19.12 -9.75
C PRO A 56 -11.94 20.41 -10.45
N TRP A 57 -11.42 20.26 -11.67
CA TRP A 57 -10.81 21.37 -12.42
C TRP A 57 -11.71 22.62 -12.50
N ALA A 58 -13.01 22.44 -12.75
CA ALA A 58 -13.97 23.53 -12.88
C ALA A 58 -14.21 24.33 -11.59
N GLU A 59 -13.90 23.75 -10.43
CA GLU A 59 -14.08 24.35 -9.11
C GLU A 59 -12.78 24.93 -8.55
N THR A 60 -11.64 24.65 -9.20
CA THR A 60 -10.33 25.12 -8.74
C THR A 60 -9.95 26.43 -9.42
N SER A 61 -9.55 27.44 -8.63
CA SER A 61 -9.18 28.75 -9.17
C SER A 61 -7.94 28.70 -10.06
N ARG A 62 -7.86 29.60 -11.04
CA ARG A 62 -6.69 29.72 -11.90
C ARG A 62 -5.43 30.01 -11.10
N ASP A 63 -5.53 30.91 -10.12
CA ASP A 63 -4.43 31.26 -9.22
C ASP A 63 -3.87 30.04 -8.49
N PHE A 64 -4.73 29.14 -8.00
CA PHE A 64 -4.26 27.90 -7.37
C PHE A 64 -3.53 27.02 -8.40
N ILE A 65 -4.12 26.85 -9.58
CA ILE A 65 -3.58 25.98 -10.63
C ILE A 65 -2.18 26.43 -11.07
N GLU A 66 -1.98 27.73 -11.28
CA GLU A 66 -0.72 28.30 -11.76
C GLU A 66 0.35 28.46 -10.67
N ASN A 67 -0.01 28.36 -9.39
CA ASN A 67 0.94 28.51 -8.29
C ASN A 67 1.25 27.19 -7.56
N ARG A 68 0.89 26.02 -8.11
CA ARG A 68 1.18 24.70 -7.50
C ARG A 68 2.67 24.46 -7.23
N GLU A 69 3.56 24.99 -8.07
CA GLU A 69 5.00 24.93 -7.84
C GLU A 69 5.47 25.61 -6.54
N LYS A 70 4.74 26.64 -6.09
CA LYS A 70 5.03 27.42 -4.89
C LYS A 70 4.35 26.85 -3.64
N GLN A 71 3.44 25.88 -3.80
CA GLN A 71 2.77 25.24 -2.68
C GLN A 71 3.79 24.48 -1.82
N VAL A 72 3.60 24.60 -0.50
CA VAL A 72 4.38 23.88 0.49
C VAL A 72 3.97 22.41 0.44
N VAL A 73 4.97 21.54 0.33
CA VAL A 73 4.74 20.09 0.33
C VAL A 73 4.40 19.63 1.75
N ASN A 74 3.32 18.86 1.88
CA ASN A 74 2.86 18.26 3.13
C ASN A 74 2.70 16.74 2.94
N ASN A 75 3.11 15.96 3.94
CA ASN A 75 2.94 14.51 3.97
C ASN A 75 2.10 14.00 5.15
N LYS A 76 1.41 14.92 5.84
CA LYS A 76 0.53 14.61 6.97
C LYS A 76 -0.91 14.35 6.55
N GLU A 77 -1.35 15.00 5.48
CA GLU A 77 -2.68 14.83 4.92
C GLU A 77 -2.72 13.49 4.20
N GLN A 78 -3.70 12.65 4.55
CA GLN A 78 -3.88 11.33 3.97
C GLN A 78 -5.36 11.08 3.72
N TYR A 79 -5.66 10.38 2.64
CA TYR A 79 -7.00 9.88 2.36
C TYR A 79 -6.94 8.36 2.27
N CYS A 80 -7.63 7.67 3.18
CA CYS A 80 -7.66 6.22 3.21
C CYS A 80 -8.99 5.68 2.66
N SER A 81 -8.90 4.72 1.76
CA SER A 81 -10.01 3.89 1.32
C SER A 81 -10.06 2.61 2.15
N VAL A 82 -11.26 2.19 2.56
CA VAL A 82 -11.49 0.91 3.23
C VAL A 82 -12.26 0.01 2.27
N VAL A 83 -11.63 -1.09 1.85
CA VAL A 83 -12.18 -1.99 0.85
C VAL A 83 -12.39 -3.39 1.40
N ARG A 84 -13.46 -4.05 0.96
CA ARG A 84 -13.67 -5.48 1.14
C ARG A 84 -13.25 -6.19 -0.14
N THR A 85 -12.28 -7.10 -0.03
CA THR A 85 -11.75 -7.88 -1.16
C THR A 85 -11.58 -9.35 -0.76
N GLY A 86 -11.08 -10.18 -1.67
CA GLY A 86 -10.81 -11.59 -1.41
C GLY A 86 -9.60 -12.11 -2.17
N ILE A 87 -8.85 -13.03 -1.54
CA ILE A 87 -7.74 -13.77 -2.15
C ILE A 87 -7.93 -15.24 -1.80
N GLY A 88 -8.07 -16.09 -2.82
CA GLY A 88 -8.46 -17.49 -2.60
C GLY A 88 -9.83 -17.56 -1.89
N LYS A 89 -9.91 -18.31 -0.80
CA LYS A 89 -11.12 -18.41 0.04
C LYS A 89 -11.20 -17.36 1.15
N VAL A 90 -10.16 -16.55 1.31
CA VAL A 90 -10.04 -15.59 2.41
C VAL A 90 -10.64 -14.26 2.00
N VAL A 91 -11.55 -13.74 2.83
CA VAL A 91 -12.11 -12.38 2.70
C VAL A 91 -11.27 -11.42 3.54
N LEU A 92 -10.90 -10.30 2.95
CA LEU A 92 -10.06 -9.27 3.55
C LEU A 92 -10.83 -7.95 3.66
N CYS A 93 -10.63 -7.25 4.77
CA CYS A 93 -10.96 -5.84 4.92
C CYS A 93 -9.63 -5.08 4.99
N LEU A 94 -9.35 -4.25 3.99
CA LEU A 94 -8.08 -3.54 3.88
C LEU A 94 -8.32 -2.03 3.96
N GLY A 95 -7.62 -1.36 4.87
CA GLY A 95 -7.46 0.08 4.85
C GLY A 95 -6.16 0.44 4.13
N GLY A 96 -6.24 1.34 3.15
CA GLY A 96 -5.07 1.82 2.44
C GLY A 96 -5.22 3.24 1.95
N GLU A 97 -4.12 3.99 2.01
CA GLU A 97 -4.01 5.32 1.42
C GLU A 97 -4.22 5.26 -0.10
N VAL A 98 -4.89 6.27 -0.65
CA VAL A 98 -5.03 6.49 -2.10
C VAL A 98 -4.66 7.93 -2.41
N ASP A 99 -3.91 8.16 -3.49
CA ASP A 99 -3.29 9.46 -3.74
C ASP A 99 -4.26 10.48 -4.34
N ALA A 100 -5.09 10.06 -5.31
CA ALA A 100 -6.00 10.96 -6.01
C ALA A 100 -7.20 10.23 -6.65
N ILE A 101 -8.12 11.02 -7.19
CA ILE A 101 -9.21 10.57 -8.06
C ILE A 101 -8.94 11.11 -9.46
N TRP A 102 -9.13 10.29 -10.48
CA TRP A 102 -8.91 10.67 -11.88
C TRP A 102 -9.90 11.73 -12.37
N ASP A 103 -11.15 11.61 -11.95
CA ASP A 103 -12.29 12.41 -12.39
C ASP A 103 -13.10 12.98 -11.21
N SER A 104 -14.08 12.23 -10.69
CA SER A 104 -14.97 12.64 -9.61
C SER A 104 -15.51 11.43 -8.86
N LYS A 105 -15.91 11.62 -7.60
CA LYS A 105 -16.60 10.55 -6.87
C LYS A 105 -17.96 10.29 -7.54
N PRO A 106 -18.34 9.03 -7.75
CA PRO A 106 -19.66 8.70 -8.27
C PRO A 106 -20.74 9.18 -7.29
N GLN A 107 -21.83 9.72 -7.83
CA GLN A 107 -22.98 10.17 -7.03
C GLN A 107 -23.70 9.01 -6.36
N GLU A 108 -23.68 7.84 -6.99
CA GLU A 108 -24.29 6.62 -6.47
C GLU A 108 -23.33 5.92 -5.50
N LYS A 109 -23.80 5.69 -4.27
CA LYS A 109 -23.05 4.97 -3.24
C LYS A 109 -22.76 3.54 -3.68
N GLY A 110 -21.51 3.11 -3.49
CA GLY A 110 -21.07 1.74 -3.80
C GLY A 110 -20.57 1.56 -5.24
N LYS A 111 -20.71 2.55 -6.12
CA LYS A 111 -20.05 2.50 -7.43
C LYS A 111 -18.52 2.56 -7.27
N PRO A 112 -17.77 1.87 -8.14
CA PRO A 112 -16.31 1.96 -8.16
C PRO A 112 -15.85 3.41 -8.32
N ILE A 113 -14.82 3.79 -7.58
CA ILE A 113 -14.19 5.10 -7.68
C ILE A 113 -12.96 4.94 -8.57
N ASN A 114 -12.77 5.87 -9.50
CA ASN A 114 -11.60 5.89 -10.39
C ASN A 114 -10.38 6.47 -9.64
N TRP A 115 -9.90 5.71 -8.66
CA TRP A 115 -8.69 6.04 -7.92
C TRP A 115 -7.47 6.08 -8.82
N VAL A 116 -6.47 6.85 -8.41
CA VAL A 116 -5.18 6.96 -9.07
C VAL A 116 -4.08 6.85 -8.02
N GLU A 117 -3.09 6.02 -8.33
CA GLU A 117 -1.82 5.95 -7.61
C GLU A 117 -0.78 6.80 -8.33
N LEU A 118 -0.04 7.65 -7.61
CA LEU A 118 1.01 8.51 -8.12
C LEU A 118 2.37 7.97 -7.68
N LYS A 119 3.25 7.69 -8.64
CA LYS A 119 4.61 7.19 -8.37
C LYS A 119 5.64 8.05 -9.07
N THR A 120 6.81 8.19 -8.45
CA THR A 120 7.99 8.72 -9.12
C THR A 120 9.08 7.65 -9.27
N THR A 121 9.81 7.72 -10.38
CA THR A 121 10.97 6.86 -10.61
C THR A 121 12.04 7.58 -11.44
N ALA A 122 13.27 7.10 -11.39
CA ALA A 122 14.31 7.58 -12.28
C ALA A 122 13.93 7.30 -13.75
N GLU A 123 14.26 8.23 -14.64
CA GLU A 123 14.13 8.06 -16.07
C GLU A 123 14.87 6.83 -16.60
N ILE A 124 14.38 6.29 -17.71
CA ILE A 124 14.93 5.09 -18.34
C ILE A 124 15.90 5.53 -19.42
N ARG A 125 17.21 5.42 -19.16
CA ARG A 125 18.24 5.79 -20.13
C ARG A 125 18.78 4.59 -20.91
N HIS A 126 18.88 3.44 -20.25
CA HIS A 126 19.46 2.22 -20.84
C HIS A 126 18.67 0.97 -20.45
N GLY A 127 18.93 -0.16 -21.13
CA GLY A 127 18.22 -1.42 -20.91
C GLY A 127 18.22 -1.91 -19.45
N GLY A 128 19.30 -1.69 -18.71
CA GLY A 128 19.38 -2.05 -17.28
C GLY A 128 18.42 -1.26 -16.38
N ASP A 129 18.04 -0.04 -16.75
CA ASP A 129 17.08 0.77 -16.00
C ASP A 129 15.65 0.29 -16.23
N ILE A 130 15.37 -0.26 -17.41
CA ILE A 130 14.11 -0.92 -17.70
C ILE A 130 13.89 -2.08 -16.74
N GLU A 131 14.90 -2.94 -16.54
CA GLU A 131 14.78 -4.07 -15.61
C GLU A 131 14.56 -3.63 -14.15
N LYS A 132 15.17 -2.51 -13.73
CA LYS A 132 14.89 -1.91 -12.41
C LYS A 132 13.44 -1.43 -12.32
N PHE A 133 12.94 -0.78 -13.37
CA PHE A 133 11.56 -0.30 -13.44
C PHE A 133 10.57 -1.47 -13.38
N HIS A 134 10.81 -2.55 -14.13
CA HIS A 134 9.99 -3.77 -14.11
C HIS A 134 9.94 -4.44 -12.74
N ARG A 135 11.05 -4.45 -11.99
CA ARG A 135 11.05 -4.90 -10.58
C ARG A 135 10.21 -4.00 -9.67
N LYS A 136 10.12 -2.69 -9.93
CA LYS A 136 9.26 -1.77 -9.18
C LYS A 136 7.77 -1.97 -9.52
N LEU A 137 7.46 -2.32 -10.77
CA LEU A 137 6.08 -2.56 -11.20
C LEU A 137 5.38 -3.63 -10.35
N MET A 138 6.10 -4.63 -9.82
CA MET A 138 5.52 -5.59 -8.86
C MET A 138 4.93 -4.89 -7.64
N LYS A 139 5.66 -3.94 -7.05
CA LYS A 139 5.21 -3.22 -5.86
C LYS A 139 4.04 -2.30 -6.19
N TYR A 140 4.13 -1.57 -7.29
CA TYR A 140 3.06 -0.70 -7.76
C TYR A 140 1.79 -1.50 -8.01
N TRP A 141 1.91 -2.63 -8.71
CA TRP A 141 0.82 -3.54 -8.99
C TRP A 141 0.19 -4.10 -7.72
N ILE A 142 0.97 -4.66 -6.78
CA ILE A 142 0.40 -5.23 -5.54
C ILE A 142 -0.35 -4.18 -4.73
N GLN A 143 0.22 -2.97 -4.58
CA GLN A 143 -0.42 -1.86 -3.85
C GLN A 143 -1.77 -1.50 -4.48
N SER A 144 -1.78 -1.22 -5.79
CA SER A 144 -2.98 -0.80 -6.50
C SER A 144 -4.00 -1.92 -6.66
N PHE A 145 -3.56 -3.16 -6.93
CA PHE A 145 -4.42 -4.33 -7.10
C PHE A 145 -5.23 -4.64 -5.83
N LEU A 146 -4.58 -4.63 -4.66
CA LEU A 146 -5.24 -4.95 -3.39
C LEU A 146 -6.31 -3.94 -2.99
N LEU A 147 -6.12 -2.66 -3.34
CA LEU A 147 -7.07 -1.58 -3.06
C LEU A 147 -8.07 -1.31 -4.20
N GLY A 148 -7.97 -2.05 -5.32
CA GLY A 148 -8.82 -1.84 -6.48
C GLY A 148 -8.57 -0.51 -7.19
N VAL A 149 -7.35 0.02 -7.13
CA VAL A 149 -6.94 1.25 -7.83
C VAL A 149 -6.70 0.92 -9.32
N PRO A 150 -7.50 1.45 -10.26
CA PRO A 150 -7.42 1.05 -11.67
C PRO A 150 -6.21 1.63 -12.42
N LYS A 151 -5.67 2.77 -11.98
CA LYS A 151 -4.65 3.52 -12.72
C LYS A 151 -3.47 3.93 -11.84
N ILE A 152 -2.27 3.85 -12.42
CA ILE A 152 -1.02 4.33 -11.84
C ILE A 152 -0.40 5.36 -12.78
N ILE A 153 -0.10 6.55 -12.28
CA ILE A 153 0.62 7.60 -13.01
C ILE A 153 2.05 7.62 -12.52
N VAL A 154 3.00 7.40 -13.43
CA VAL A 154 4.42 7.34 -13.12
C VAL A 154 5.12 8.56 -13.70
N GLY A 155 5.63 9.43 -12.83
CA GLY A 155 6.56 10.50 -13.18
C GLY A 155 8.00 10.00 -13.27
N PHE A 156 8.61 10.10 -14.44
CA PHE A 156 10.02 9.80 -14.66
C PHE A 156 10.85 11.07 -14.49
N ARG A 157 11.88 10.99 -13.66
CA ARG A 157 12.73 12.14 -13.32
C ARG A 157 14.20 11.90 -13.57
N THR A 158 14.93 12.97 -13.84
CA THR A 158 16.39 12.97 -13.85
C THR A 158 16.96 12.66 -12.47
N PRO A 159 18.29 12.39 -12.36
CA PRO A 159 18.99 12.30 -11.08
C PRO A 159 18.84 13.56 -10.20
N ASP A 160 18.65 14.73 -10.81
CA ASP A 160 18.52 16.01 -10.11
C ASP A 160 17.08 16.34 -9.70
N GLY A 161 16.13 15.42 -9.95
CA GLY A 161 14.74 15.58 -9.52
C GLY A 161 13.83 16.26 -10.55
N ILE A 162 14.32 16.54 -11.75
CA ILE A 162 13.53 17.18 -12.80
C ILE A 162 12.64 16.14 -13.46
N LEU A 163 11.33 16.37 -13.47
CA LEU A 163 10.36 15.54 -14.18
C LEU A 163 10.56 15.70 -15.70
N VAL A 164 10.75 14.59 -16.40
CA VAL A 164 11.03 14.55 -17.84
C VAL A 164 9.99 13.80 -18.65
N ASP A 165 9.24 12.89 -18.03
CA ASP A 165 8.17 12.14 -18.69
C ASP A 165 7.10 11.71 -17.67
N ILE A 166 5.88 11.47 -18.15
CA ILE A 166 4.75 10.96 -17.36
C ILE A 166 4.11 9.83 -18.15
N LYS A 167 3.92 8.68 -17.49
CA LYS A 167 3.24 7.54 -18.09
C LYS A 167 2.03 7.11 -17.27
N GLU A 168 0.90 6.95 -17.95
CA GLU A 168 -0.27 6.27 -17.40
C GLU A 168 -0.15 4.77 -17.60
N ILE A 169 -0.44 4.01 -16.55
CA ILE A 169 -0.38 2.55 -16.56
C ILE A 169 -1.67 2.04 -15.93
N GLU A 170 -2.40 1.20 -16.67
CA GLU A 170 -3.55 0.47 -16.13
C GLU A 170 -3.06 -0.67 -15.26
N THR A 171 -3.54 -0.74 -14.01
CA THR A 171 -3.12 -1.75 -13.03
C THR A 171 -3.29 -3.17 -13.57
N GLN A 172 -4.39 -3.44 -14.27
CA GLN A 172 -4.71 -4.77 -14.82
C GLN A 172 -3.78 -5.19 -15.97
N GLN A 173 -3.15 -4.24 -16.68
CA GLN A 173 -2.24 -4.53 -17.79
C GLN A 173 -0.80 -4.83 -17.33
N ILE A 174 -0.46 -4.53 -16.07
CA ILE A 174 0.90 -4.70 -15.56
C ILE A 174 1.38 -6.16 -15.65
N PRO A 175 0.62 -7.19 -15.21
CA PRO A 175 1.04 -8.58 -15.33
C PRO A 175 1.37 -9.00 -16.76
N GLN A 176 0.52 -8.62 -17.72
CA GLN A 176 0.72 -8.91 -19.14
C GLN A 176 1.99 -8.23 -19.67
N THR A 177 2.21 -6.96 -19.30
CA THR A 177 3.39 -6.19 -19.71
C THR A 177 4.70 -6.79 -19.19
N VAL A 178 4.69 -7.34 -17.98
CA VAL A 178 5.87 -7.99 -17.38
C VAL A 178 6.10 -9.37 -17.99
N ASN A 179 5.03 -10.16 -18.18
CA ASN A 179 5.11 -11.51 -18.74
C ASN A 179 5.48 -11.55 -20.22
N ALA A 180 5.24 -10.48 -20.98
CA ALA A 180 5.61 -10.38 -22.40
C ALA A 180 7.13 -10.36 -22.64
N ARG A 181 7.94 -10.27 -21.58
CA ARG A 181 9.40 -10.23 -21.67
C ARG A 181 10.03 -11.61 -21.47
N PRO A 182 11.12 -11.92 -22.17
CA PRO A 182 11.94 -13.06 -21.82
C PRO A 182 12.49 -12.86 -20.40
N ASN A 183 12.38 -13.89 -19.55
CA ASN A 183 12.85 -13.89 -18.16
C ASN A 183 12.18 -12.84 -17.25
N ALA A 184 10.86 -12.79 -17.25
CA ALA A 184 10.07 -11.95 -16.33
C ALA A 184 10.57 -12.07 -14.87
N ALA A 185 10.85 -10.92 -14.24
CA ALA A 185 11.44 -10.88 -12.90
C ALA A 185 10.49 -11.34 -11.78
N TRP A 186 9.19 -11.39 -12.05
CA TRP A 186 8.14 -11.82 -11.15
C TRP A 186 6.92 -12.24 -11.96
N ASN A 187 5.99 -12.96 -11.33
CA ASN A 187 4.77 -13.44 -11.96
C ASN A 187 3.57 -13.18 -11.02
N ALA A 188 2.52 -12.55 -11.54
CA ALA A 188 1.35 -12.17 -10.76
C ALA A 188 0.61 -13.36 -10.15
N ASP A 189 0.45 -14.45 -10.90
CA ASP A 189 -0.22 -15.66 -10.42
C ASP A 189 0.55 -16.30 -9.26
N ILE A 190 1.88 -16.34 -9.32
CA ILE A 190 2.72 -16.79 -8.20
C ILE A 190 2.48 -15.91 -6.97
N CYS A 191 2.44 -14.58 -7.12
CA CYS A 191 2.17 -13.66 -6.02
C CYS A 191 0.79 -13.90 -5.38
N VAL A 192 -0.27 -14.02 -6.20
CA VAL A 192 -1.64 -14.24 -5.71
C VAL A 192 -1.80 -15.61 -5.07
N ASN A 193 -1.27 -16.66 -5.71
CA ASN A 193 -1.35 -18.04 -5.18
C ASN A 193 -0.58 -18.17 -3.87
N PHE A 194 0.60 -17.54 -3.77
CA PHE A 194 1.35 -17.49 -2.52
C PHE A 194 0.55 -16.78 -1.43
N ALA A 195 -0.02 -15.60 -1.72
CA ALA A 195 -0.83 -14.86 -0.75
C ALA A 195 -2.06 -15.67 -0.31
N ALA A 196 -2.75 -16.35 -1.23
CA ALA A 196 -3.88 -17.23 -0.92
C ALA A 196 -3.48 -18.35 0.04
N ALA A 197 -2.44 -19.10 -0.31
CA ALA A 197 -1.95 -20.22 0.51
C ALA A 197 -1.48 -19.74 1.89
N PHE A 198 -0.77 -18.59 1.94
CA PHE A 198 -0.31 -18.01 3.19
C PHE A 198 -1.48 -17.58 4.09
N LEU A 199 -2.48 -16.90 3.55
CA LEU A 199 -3.63 -16.43 4.33
C LEU A 199 -4.49 -17.60 4.83
N GLU A 200 -4.72 -18.61 4.00
CA GLU A 200 -5.43 -19.84 4.41
C GLU A 200 -4.68 -20.57 5.53
N TRP A 201 -3.35 -20.69 5.42
CA TRP A 201 -2.52 -21.24 6.48
C TRP A 201 -2.55 -20.39 7.75
N LEU A 202 -2.47 -19.06 7.62
CA LEU A 202 -2.50 -18.15 8.77
C LEU A 202 -3.80 -18.28 9.56
N MET A 203 -4.93 -18.47 8.89
CA MET A 203 -6.23 -18.72 9.53
C MET A 203 -6.28 -20.04 10.31
N GLN A 204 -5.48 -21.03 9.94
CA GLN A 204 -5.37 -22.29 10.69
C GLN A 204 -4.45 -22.15 11.91
N VAL A 205 -3.42 -21.31 11.82
CA VAL A 205 -2.44 -21.10 12.90
C VAL A 205 -2.99 -20.17 13.98
N VAL A 206 -3.56 -19.04 13.59
CA VAL A 206 -4.12 -18.03 14.52
C VAL A 206 -5.58 -18.39 14.81
N ASN A 207 -5.78 -19.42 15.63
CA ASN A 207 -7.08 -20.05 15.86
C ASN A 207 -7.58 -19.97 17.32
N ASP A 208 -6.82 -19.34 18.21
CA ASP A 208 -7.16 -19.15 19.62
C ASP A 208 -6.78 -17.75 20.11
N GLU A 209 -7.07 -17.49 21.39
CA GLU A 209 -6.77 -16.22 22.05
C GLU A 209 -5.26 -15.97 22.15
N GLY A 210 -4.90 -14.68 22.13
CA GLY A 210 -3.54 -14.20 22.34
C GLY A 210 -3.08 -13.24 21.26
N VAL A 211 -1.82 -12.84 21.39
CA VAL A 211 -1.11 -12.03 20.41
C VAL A 211 -0.08 -12.90 19.71
N TRP A 212 -0.17 -12.94 18.39
CA TRP A 212 0.69 -13.72 17.52
C TRP A 212 1.68 -12.83 16.79
N ARG A 213 2.91 -13.32 16.61
CA ARG A 213 3.96 -12.65 15.86
C ARG A 213 4.14 -13.32 14.51
N ILE A 214 3.95 -12.57 13.44
CA ILE A 214 4.28 -12.98 12.07
C ILE A 214 5.64 -12.36 11.73
N SER A 215 6.63 -13.21 11.50
CA SER A 215 8.03 -12.82 11.30
C SER A 215 8.62 -13.47 10.05
N ARG A 216 9.42 -12.69 9.32
CA ARG A 216 10.28 -13.20 8.26
C ARG A 216 11.63 -12.53 8.37
N ARG A 217 12.68 -13.30 8.61
CA ARG A 217 14.05 -12.79 8.62
C ARG A 217 14.45 -12.34 7.21
N ALA A 218 15.26 -11.28 7.12
CA ALA A 218 15.80 -10.82 5.85
C ALA A 218 16.52 -11.96 5.13
N HIS A 219 16.26 -12.11 3.83
CA HIS A 219 16.79 -13.19 2.97
C HIS A 219 16.36 -14.62 3.35
N SER A 220 15.50 -14.82 4.36
CA SER A 220 14.92 -16.12 4.67
C SER A 220 13.77 -16.48 3.72
N SER A 221 13.67 -17.75 3.35
CA SER A 221 12.47 -18.30 2.70
C SER A 221 11.38 -18.70 3.71
N VAL A 222 11.72 -18.71 4.99
CA VAL A 222 10.82 -19.15 6.08
C VAL A 222 10.07 -17.96 6.67
N ILE A 223 8.75 -18.11 6.77
CA ILE A 223 7.87 -17.25 7.57
C ILE A 223 7.52 -18.01 8.84
N GLU A 224 7.77 -17.38 9.98
CA GLU A 224 7.49 -17.92 11.30
C GLU A 224 6.25 -17.22 11.86
N VAL A 225 5.32 -18.00 12.40
CA VAL A 225 4.16 -17.50 13.16
C VAL A 225 4.18 -18.20 14.51
N TYR A 226 4.28 -17.42 15.57
CA TYR A 226 4.37 -17.94 16.94
C TYR A 226 3.64 -17.03 17.91
N LYS A 227 3.14 -17.61 19.01
CA LYS A 227 2.43 -16.86 20.03
C LYS A 227 3.42 -16.03 20.86
N ALA A 228 3.15 -14.74 21.00
CA ALA A 228 3.93 -13.78 21.77
C ALA A 228 3.32 -13.52 23.15
N GLU A 229 1.99 -13.56 23.24
CA GLU A 229 1.22 -13.43 24.48
C GLU A 229 0.09 -14.46 24.48
N GLU A 230 -0.10 -15.17 25.59
CA GLU A 230 -1.08 -16.27 25.71
C GLU A 230 -2.53 -15.81 25.77
N THR A 231 -2.78 -14.58 26.24
CA THR A 231 -4.11 -14.06 26.50
C THR A 231 -4.24 -12.61 26.03
N GLY A 232 -5.47 -12.17 25.78
CA GLY A 232 -5.76 -10.81 25.35
C GLY A 232 -5.44 -10.54 23.88
N HIS A 233 -5.40 -9.25 23.54
CA HIS A 233 -5.32 -8.75 22.17
C HIS A 233 -4.17 -7.74 21.96
N GLY A 234 -3.32 -7.54 22.97
CA GLY A 234 -2.32 -6.48 23.01
C GLY A 234 -2.94 -5.11 22.76
N ASP A 235 -2.17 -4.22 22.13
CA ASP A 235 -2.63 -2.89 21.71
C ASP A 235 -3.29 -2.87 20.32
N ILE A 236 -3.54 -4.06 19.72
CA ILE A 236 -4.11 -4.18 18.38
C ILE A 236 -5.58 -3.72 18.37
N LEU A 237 -6.31 -4.03 19.45
CA LEU A 237 -7.74 -3.74 19.58
C LEU A 237 -8.01 -2.82 20.78
N THR A 238 -8.60 -1.66 20.51
CA THR A 238 -9.02 -0.73 21.55
C THR A 238 -10.20 -1.28 22.35
N ASP A 239 -10.32 -0.87 23.61
CA ASP A 239 -11.46 -1.23 24.46
C ASP A 239 -12.79 -0.76 23.85
N GLU A 240 -12.81 0.45 23.29
CA GLU A 240 -13.99 1.00 22.58
C GLU A 240 -14.47 0.08 21.45
N PHE A 241 -13.54 -0.44 20.64
CA PHE A 241 -13.88 -1.35 19.55
C PHE A 241 -14.42 -2.69 20.06
N LYS A 242 -13.80 -3.25 21.10
CA LYS A 242 -14.26 -4.50 21.74
C LYS A 242 -15.65 -4.31 22.34
N ASP A 243 -15.89 -3.23 23.06
CA ASP A 243 -17.19 -2.91 23.66
C ASP A 243 -18.27 -2.73 22.60
N TRP A 244 -17.95 -2.03 21.50
CA TRP A 244 -18.87 -1.88 20.36
C TRP A 244 -19.23 -3.24 19.75
N ARG A 245 -18.25 -4.12 19.53
CA ARG A 245 -18.46 -5.48 19.02
C ARG A 245 -19.30 -6.35 19.95
N ILE A 246 -19.10 -6.25 21.27
CA ILE A 246 -19.91 -6.97 22.27
C ILE A 246 -21.36 -6.49 22.22
N LYS A 247 -21.59 -5.17 22.23
CA LYS A 247 -22.94 -4.59 22.13
C LYS A 247 -23.67 -5.04 20.87
N LEU A 248 -22.96 -5.11 19.74
CA LEU A 248 -23.54 -5.56 18.47
C LEU A 248 -23.96 -7.03 18.54
N ALA A 249 -23.14 -7.90 19.14
CA ALA A 249 -23.47 -9.32 19.30
C ALA A 249 -24.67 -9.54 20.24
N LEU A 250 -24.78 -8.75 21.32
CA LEU A 250 -25.93 -8.78 22.23
C LEU A 250 -27.21 -8.27 21.54
N GLY A 251 -27.13 -7.15 20.82
CA GLY A 251 -28.29 -6.60 20.09
C GLY A 251 -28.78 -7.48 18.95
N ALA A 252 -27.89 -8.24 18.30
CA ALA A 252 -28.26 -9.22 17.27
C ALA A 252 -28.94 -10.49 17.84
N SER A 253 -28.87 -10.72 19.16
CA SER A 253 -29.53 -11.85 19.82
C SER A 253 -30.97 -11.57 20.25
N GLU A 254 -31.42 -10.31 20.17
CA GLU A 254 -32.79 -9.88 20.53
C GLU A 254 -33.72 -9.70 19.31
N SER A 255 -33.25 -10.03 18.10
CA SER A 255 -34.00 -9.96 16.83
C SER A 255 -34.09 -11.30 16.12
#